data_AF-A0A950DHA3-F1
#
_entry.id   AF-A0A950DHA3-F1
#
_cell.length_a   1.000
_cell.length_b   1.000
_cell.length_c   1.000
_cell.angle_alpha   90.00
_cell.angle_beta   90.00
_cell.angle_gamma   90.00
#
_symmetry.space_group_name_H-M   'P 1'
#
loop_
_entity.id
_entity.type
_entity.pdbx_description
1 polymer ?
#
loop_
_entity_poly.entity_id
_entity_poly.type
_entity_poly.pdbx_seq_one_letter_code
_entity_poly.pdbx_strand_id
1 'polypeptide(L)' 'MPRATKSHAVFRGGTHLGDMMGVAATGKAITLTGITIYRIAGGKIQEAWDYFDVLGLMQQLGVGPLQGRR' A
#
# COMPACT_ATOMS: atom_id res chain seq x y z
N MET A 1 -17.95 22.78 -6.95
CA MET A 1 -17.03 21.99 -6.10
C MET A 1 -16.63 20.74 -6.86
N PRO A 2 -15.33 20.47 -7.12
CA PRO A 2 -14.92 19.21 -7.76
C PRO A 2 -15.21 18.01 -6.85
N ARG A 3 -15.65 16.90 -7.44
CA ARG A 3 -16.03 15.68 -6.71
C ARG A 3 -14.78 14.83 -6.45
N ALA A 4 -14.35 14.75 -5.20
CA ALA A 4 -13.33 13.79 -4.78
C ALA A 4 -14.01 12.45 -4.45
N THR A 5 -13.47 11.37 -5.00
CA THR A 5 -13.90 9.99 -4.69
C THR A 5 -12.81 9.33 -3.87
N LYS A 6 -13.16 8.79 -2.71
CA LYS A 6 -12.22 8.02 -1.88
C LYS A 6 -12.40 6.54 -2.18
N SER A 7 -11.30 5.83 -2.37
CA SER A 7 -11.27 4.39 -2.61
C SER A 7 -10.38 3.73 -1.56
N HIS A 8 -10.90 2.72 -0.87
CA HIS A 8 -10.11 1.90 0.05
C HIS A 8 -9.55 0.71 -0.72
N ALA A 9 -8.26 0.42 -0.57
CA ALA A 9 -7.58 -0.66 -1.29
C ALA A 9 -6.88 -1.60 -0.30
N VAL A 10 -7.21 -2.88 -0.37
CA VAL A 10 -6.48 -3.93 0.36
C VAL A 10 -5.92 -4.89 -0.66
N PHE A 11 -4.60 -4.93 -0.78
CA PHE A 11 -3.90 -5.90 -1.60
C PHE A 11 -3.54 -7.10 -0.72
N ARG A 12 -4.27 -8.20 -0.91
CA ARG A 12 -4.00 -9.49 -0.26
C ARG A 12 -3.47 -10.47 -1.31
N GLY A 13 -2.28 -11.01 -1.08
CA GLY A 13 -1.75 -12.12 -1.88
C GLY A 13 -0.57 -11.81 -2.81
N GLY A 14 0.35 -10.93 -2.40
CA GLY A 14 1.62 -10.75 -3.11
C GLY A 14 2.74 -11.59 -2.50
N THR A 15 3.75 -11.94 -3.31
CA THR A 15 5.02 -12.50 -2.82
C THR A 15 6.14 -11.50 -3.10
N HIS A 16 6.97 -11.22 -2.09
CA HIS A 16 8.10 -10.31 -2.22
C HIS A 16 9.26 -10.97 -2.99
N LEU A 17 9.16 -10.94 -4.32
CA LEU A 17 10.09 -11.59 -5.25
C LEU A 17 11.13 -10.65 -5.87
N GLY A 18 10.98 -9.35 -5.69
CA GLY A 18 11.92 -8.34 -6.15
C GLY A 18 12.25 -7.39 -5.02
N ASP A 19 13.36 -6.68 -5.16
CA ASP A 19 13.83 -5.74 -4.14
C ASP A 19 12.83 -4.59 -3.96
N MET A 20 12.52 -4.27 -2.71
CA MET A 20 11.52 -3.28 -2.36
C MET A 20 12.02 -2.41 -1.21
N MET A 21 12.01 -1.08 -1.41
CA MET A 21 12.36 -0.11 -0.36
C MET A 21 13.73 -0.37 0.30
N GLY A 22 14.71 -0.86 -0.48
CA GLY A 22 16.05 -1.20 0.00
C GLY A 22 16.17 -2.56 0.69
N VAL A 23 15.10 -3.36 0.70
CA VAL A 23 15.10 -4.74 1.21
C VAL A 23 15.17 -5.70 0.02
N ALA A 24 16.16 -6.60 0.03
CA ALA A 24 16.28 -7.62 -0.99
C ALA A 24 15.07 -8.56 -1.00
N ALA A 25 14.74 -9.15 -2.15
CA ALA A 25 13.67 -10.12 -2.30
C ALA A 25 13.72 -11.21 -1.20
N THR A 26 12.63 -11.38 -0.45
CA THR A 26 12.60 -12.30 0.71
C THR A 26 11.84 -13.59 0.43
N GLY A 27 11.09 -13.67 -0.68
CA GLY A 27 10.23 -14.81 -1.01
C GLY A 27 9.01 -14.97 -0.09
N LYS A 28 8.79 -14.04 0.84
CA LYS A 28 7.67 -14.10 1.79
C LYS A 28 6.38 -13.59 1.15
N ALA A 29 5.26 -14.18 1.56
CA ALA A 29 3.94 -13.62 1.29
C ALA A 29 3.77 -12.29 2.05
N ILE A 30 3.22 -11.28 1.39
CA ILE A 30 2.95 -9.96 1.95
C ILE A 30 1.48 -9.58 1.78
N THR A 31 1.01 -8.79 2.73
CA THR A 31 -0.26 -8.06 2.65
C THR A 31 0.03 -6.57 2.74
N LEU A 32 -0.46 -5.81 1.76
CA LEU A 32 -0.35 -4.36 1.73
C LEU A 32 -1.74 -3.74 1.84
N THR A 33 -1.94 -2.88 2.82
CA THR A 33 -3.20 -2.18 3.03
C THR A 33 -3.02 -0.69 2.75
N GLY A 34 -4.06 -0.04 2.25
CA GLY A 34 -3.99 1.37 1.94
C GLY A 34 -5.32 2.00 1.51
N ILE A 35 -5.23 3.27 1.16
CA ILE A 35 -6.31 4.09 0.63
C ILE A 35 -5.74 4.88 -0.52
N THR A 36 -6.49 4.94 -1.61
CA THR A 36 -6.24 5.87 -2.70
C THR A 36 -7.40 6.84 -2.82
N ILE A 37 -7.11 8.13 -2.84
CA ILE A 37 -8.11 9.17 -3.09
C ILE A 37 -7.94 9.63 -4.53
N TYR A 38 -9.02 9.57 -5.31
CA TYR A 38 -9.04 10.02 -6.69
C TYR A 38 -9.83 11.32 -6.82
N ARG A 39 -9.26 12.32 -7.49
CA ARG A 39 -10.04 13.42 -8.04
C ARG A 39 -10.42 13.10 -9.47
N ILE A 40 -11.71 13.02 -9.76
CA ILE A 40 -12.24 12.70 -11.08
C ILE A 40 -12.93 13.93 -11.65
N ALA A 41 -12.56 14.32 -12.88
CA ALA A 41 -13.27 15.35 -13.64
C ALA A 41 -13.27 15.00 -15.13
N GLY A 42 -14.37 15.28 -15.84
CA GLY A 42 -14.52 14.92 -17.25
C GLY A 42 -14.44 13.41 -17.50
N GLY A 43 -14.84 12.58 -16.53
CA GLY A 43 -14.78 11.11 -16.64
C GLY A 43 -13.37 10.51 -16.54
N LYS A 44 -12.35 11.30 -16.18
CA LYS A 44 -10.95 10.84 -16.04
C LYS A 44 -10.41 11.14 -14.64
N ILE A 45 -9.46 10.33 -14.19
CA ILE A 45 -8.67 10.61 -12.99
C ILE A 45 -7.72 11.77 -13.34
N GLN A 46 -7.86 12.88 -12.62
CA GLN A 46 -6.98 14.04 -12.75
C GLN A 46 -5.84 13.97 -11.72
N GLU A 47 -6.14 13.46 -10.53
CA GLU A 47 -5.16 13.30 -9.44
C GLU A 47 -5.47 12.02 -8.65
N ALA A 48 -4.40 11.45 -8.10
CA ALA A 48 -4.44 10.36 -7.14
C ALA A 48 -3.54 10.69 -5.96
N TRP A 49 -4.01 10.41 -4.75
CA TRP A 49 -3.20 10.44 -3.54
C TRP A 49 -3.28 9.09 -2.86
N ASP A 50 -2.13 8.46 -2.69
CA ASP A 50 -2.00 7.13 -2.10
C ASP A 50 -1.48 7.21 -0.68
N TYR A 51 -2.06 6.38 0.18
CA TYR A 51 -1.57 6.11 1.52
C TYR A 51 -1.51 4.60 1.72
N PHE A 52 -0.33 4.07 2.06
CA PHE A 52 -0.12 2.65 2.31
C PHE A 52 0.49 2.43 3.70
N ASP A 53 0.17 1.29 4.32
CA ASP A 53 0.83 0.82 5.53
C ASP A 53 2.22 0.26 5.22
N VAL A 54 3.15 1.16 4.87
CA VAL A 54 4.54 0.81 4.57
C VAL A 54 5.25 0.26 5.81
N LEU A 55 4.90 0.74 7.00
CA LEU A 55 5.47 0.22 8.24
C LEU A 55 5.09 -1.26 8.43
N GLY A 56 3.81 -1.60 8.32
CA GLY A 56 3.33 -2.97 8.42
C GLY A 56 3.91 -3.87 7.33
N LEU A 57 4.16 -3.35 6.12
CA LEU A 57 4.89 -4.06 5.07
C LEU A 57 6.36 -4.32 5.46
N MET A 58 7.10 -3.30 5.87
CA MET A 58 8.52 -3.42 6.24
C MET A 58 8.72 -4.42 7.40
N GLN A 59 7.80 -4.44 8.36
CA GLN A 59 7.78 -5.43 9.44
C GLN A 59 7.58 -6.86 8.93
N GLN A 60 6.69 -7.09 7.95
CA GLN A 60 6.54 -8.42 7.30
C GLN A 60 7.84 -8.85 6.59
N LEU A 61 8.59 -7.89 6.04
CA LEU A 61 9.88 -8.13 5.42
C LEU A 61 11.01 -8.36 6.43
N GLY A 62 10.76 -8.13 7.72
CA GLY A 62 11.73 -8.33 8.81
C GLY A 62 12.51 -7.08 9.19
N VAL A 63 12.08 -5.90 8.73
CA VAL A 63 12.68 -4.62 9.08
C VAL A 63 11.89 -3.97 10.23
N GLY A 64 12.55 -3.83 11.37
CA GLY A 64 11.96 -3.26 12.58
C GLY A 64 11.13 -4.26 13.40
N PRO A 65 10.73 -3.88 14.62
CA PRO A 65 9.96 -4.76 15.50
C PRO A 65 8.56 -4.99 14.93
N LEU A 66 8.05 -6.22 15.05
CA LEU A 66 6.64 -6.50 14.79
C LEU A 66 5.80 -5.71 15.82
N GLN A 67 4.97 -4.78 15.36
CA GLN A 67 4.01 -4.15 16.27
C GLN A 67 2.98 -5.22 16.67
N GLY A 68 2.86 -5.48 17.97
CA GLY A 68 1.85 -6.39 18.50
C GLY A 68 0.46 -5.95 18.02
N ARG A 69 -0.20 -6.79 17.23
CA ARG A 69 -1.59 -6.58 16.82
C ARG A 69 -2.44 -6.70 18.10
N ARG A 70 -2.91 -5.57 18.62
CA ARG A 70 -3.98 -5.55 19.62
C ARG A 70 -5.30 -5.93 18.96
#